data_AF-A0A953IYH9-F1
#
_entry.id   AF-A0A953IYH9-F1
#
_cell.length_a   1.000
_cell.length_b   1.000
_cell.length_c   1.000
_cell.angle_alpha   90.00
_cell.angle_beta   90.00
_cell.angle_gamma   90.00
#
_symmetry.space_group_name_H-M   'P 1'
#
loop_
_entity.id
_entity.type
_entity.pdbx_description
1 polymer ?
#
loop_
_entity_poly.entity_id
_entity_poly.type
_entity_poly.pdbx_seq_one_letter_code
_entity_poly.pdbx_strand_id
1 'polypeptide(L)'
;TDPDDSLAHVSLAWMLAEAEAAGLKFKKFPDADPDALIYTDSAKNKDGRLYDSRSGLGGYYRYSPRKIHDFYRAMPKDTKKADFAPLPKIHESVFGRIKIGAHHYAPIGLPKDYEVVTSDGITVDPKNFSVGLVPPAVNPNVAALAEGAASGTRHAEQEGVWNQVWRRRALYFLTVFASLHLALYPLYRDSYAFEELRTRLRIVSDTIRLVGGVLPGLMSRWLDAYARDPAWFLVSAALVAFLIWISAQLGGAMTDLMRQIWTISLPGTRIAPKAPATTNGVRRILKALFIAILIYLACYPLFEHPTFSWLQLPGADAPPDALTAHNLVTAYTMQPVRFVIWAFLVAYYAPEALIQKLRQSRPYQAALHGFKYRLAPALSAIVILFFAIALANHYLFNIRDGFGSFCKPTGLSLKNPGFDRGWKREVRIDTSPGQNGLCIPLGVFVKTGDRYRIVVNRKPYDENDPRVGRWTFWGEESYMGAQPVSNLSPAKAAAMGLLFPLRRTFDRPWGAIILRIGSTGLEEDFLDRSPPPQTDLLVADRHRYPIPDKEQLAEILKPKRDGELYV
;
A
#
# COMPACT_ATOMS: atom_id res chain seq x y z
N THR A 1 -12.80 9.54 -41.54
CA THR A 1 -13.60 8.99 -40.42
C THR A 1 -12.80 9.19 -39.17
N ASP A 2 -13.18 10.20 -38.38
CA ASP A 2 -12.61 10.41 -37.04
C ASP A 2 -12.89 9.15 -36.20
N PRO A 3 -11.92 8.62 -35.44
CA PRO A 3 -12.21 7.52 -34.53
C PRO A 3 -13.12 8.07 -33.42
N ASP A 4 -14.40 7.73 -33.50
CA ASP A 4 -15.36 8.03 -32.44
C ASP A 4 -14.84 7.40 -31.13
N ASP A 5 -14.42 8.25 -30.18
CA ASP A 5 -13.85 7.87 -28.88
C ASP A 5 -14.94 7.37 -27.90
N SER A 6 -16.12 7.04 -28.43
CA SER A 6 -17.31 6.65 -27.68
C SER A 6 -17.18 5.28 -27.00
N LEU A 7 -17.83 5.17 -25.85
CA LEU A 7 -17.87 3.97 -25.03
C LEU A 7 -18.72 2.87 -25.68
N ALA A 8 -18.41 1.63 -25.34
CA ALA A 8 -19.23 0.48 -25.67
C ALA A 8 -20.54 0.44 -24.85
N HIS A 9 -21.59 1.18 -25.23
CA HIS A 9 -22.83 1.22 -24.45
C HIS A 9 -23.71 -0.03 -24.53
N VAL A 10 -23.28 -1.08 -25.26
CA VAL A 10 -24.04 -2.32 -25.45
C VAL A 10 -24.51 -2.93 -24.12
N SER A 11 -23.63 -3.04 -23.13
CA SER A 11 -24.00 -3.60 -21.82
C SER A 11 -24.94 -2.68 -21.04
N LEU A 12 -24.77 -1.35 -21.15
CA LEU A 12 -25.64 -0.39 -20.49
C LEU A 12 -27.05 -0.45 -21.07
N ALA A 13 -27.17 -0.45 -22.40
CA ALA A 13 -28.47 -0.55 -23.07
C ALA A 13 -29.23 -1.80 -22.64
N TRP A 14 -28.54 -2.94 -22.57
CA TRP A 14 -29.16 -4.18 -22.11
C TRP A 14 -29.62 -4.09 -20.64
N MET A 15 -28.80 -3.55 -19.74
CA MET A 15 -29.20 -3.34 -18.34
C MET A 15 -30.42 -2.42 -18.20
N LEU A 16 -30.49 -1.35 -19.01
CA LEU A 16 -31.63 -0.42 -18.99
C LEU A 16 -32.90 -1.12 -19.52
N ALA A 17 -32.81 -1.88 -20.62
CA ALA A 17 -33.95 -2.62 -21.17
C ALA A 17 -34.49 -3.68 -20.19
N GLU A 18 -33.62 -4.44 -19.53
CA GLU A 18 -34.02 -5.42 -18.50
C GLU A 18 -34.63 -4.73 -17.27
N ALA A 19 -34.07 -3.59 -16.86
CA ALA A 19 -34.63 -2.82 -15.75
C ALA A 19 -36.01 -2.25 -16.09
N GLU A 20 -36.21 -1.78 -17.32
CA GLU A 20 -37.52 -1.32 -17.81
C GLU A 20 -38.54 -2.46 -17.83
N ALA A 21 -38.15 -3.62 -18.35
CA ALA A 21 -38.98 -4.83 -18.34
C ALA A 21 -39.34 -5.29 -16.92
N ALA A 22 -38.47 -5.03 -15.93
CA ALA A 22 -38.73 -5.24 -14.51
C ALA A 22 -39.58 -4.13 -13.84
N GLY A 23 -40.02 -3.13 -14.60
CA GLY A 23 -40.91 -2.05 -14.14
C GLY A 23 -40.21 -0.76 -13.74
N LEU A 24 -38.90 -0.62 -13.95
CA LEU A 24 -38.19 0.64 -13.72
C LEU A 24 -38.60 1.67 -14.78
N LYS A 25 -39.08 2.84 -14.35
CA LYS A 25 -39.47 3.92 -15.25
C LYS A 25 -38.26 4.80 -15.58
N PHE A 26 -37.90 4.86 -16.84
CA PHE A 26 -36.91 5.80 -17.34
C PHE A 26 -37.55 7.11 -17.79
N LYS A 27 -36.75 8.18 -17.76
CA LYS A 27 -37.07 9.46 -18.37
C LYS A 27 -37.14 9.28 -19.89
N LYS A 28 -38.30 9.60 -20.49
CA LYS A 28 -38.56 9.45 -21.92
C LYS A 28 -38.89 10.79 -22.58
N PHE A 29 -38.59 10.89 -23.86
CA PHE A 29 -39.02 12.02 -24.68
C PHE A 29 -40.57 12.09 -24.74
N PRO A 30 -41.21 13.29 -24.77
CA PRO A 30 -40.63 14.64 -24.82
C PRO A 30 -40.30 15.25 -23.45
N ASP A 31 -40.76 14.64 -22.36
CA ASP A 31 -40.68 15.25 -21.02
C ASP A 31 -39.27 15.23 -20.40
N ALA A 32 -38.32 14.57 -21.06
CA ALA A 32 -36.92 14.55 -20.68
C ALA A 32 -35.98 14.35 -21.90
N ASP A 33 -35.04 15.27 -22.07
CA ASP A 33 -33.98 15.25 -23.09
C ASP A 33 -32.59 15.30 -22.41
N PRO A 34 -31.66 14.36 -22.68
CA PRO A 34 -31.83 13.18 -23.55
C PRO A 34 -32.62 12.05 -22.90
N ASP A 35 -33.44 11.38 -23.71
CA ASP A 35 -34.07 10.11 -23.35
C ASP A 35 -32.96 9.08 -23.10
N ALA A 36 -32.95 8.54 -21.88
CA ALA A 36 -31.87 7.67 -21.42
C ALA A 36 -31.79 6.36 -22.24
N LEU A 37 -32.92 5.86 -22.72
CA LEU A 37 -32.99 4.65 -23.53
C LEU A 37 -32.54 4.96 -24.95
N ILE A 38 -33.07 6.02 -25.58
CA ILE A 38 -32.70 6.40 -26.95
C ILE A 38 -31.21 6.75 -27.04
N TYR A 39 -30.69 7.55 -26.11
CA TYR A 39 -29.28 7.93 -26.10
C TYR A 39 -28.38 6.70 -25.97
N THR A 40 -28.64 5.85 -24.97
CA THR A 40 -27.85 4.64 -24.75
C THR A 40 -27.96 3.68 -25.93
N ASP A 41 -29.14 3.60 -26.56
CA ASP A 41 -29.37 2.77 -27.72
C ASP A 41 -28.61 3.25 -28.95
N SER A 42 -28.60 4.56 -29.19
CA SER A 42 -27.84 5.18 -30.27
C SER A 42 -26.32 5.01 -30.10
N ALA A 43 -25.86 4.91 -28.85
CA ALA A 43 -24.45 4.74 -28.51
C ALA A 43 -24.00 3.26 -28.43
N LYS A 44 -24.84 2.29 -28.81
CA LYS A 44 -24.49 0.86 -28.87
C LYS A 44 -23.42 0.59 -29.93
N ASN A 45 -22.15 0.74 -29.55
CA ASN A 45 -21.04 0.35 -30.41
C ASN A 45 -20.34 -0.91 -29.89
N LYS A 46 -20.55 -2.04 -30.58
CA LYS A 46 -19.84 -3.29 -30.26
C LYS A 46 -18.34 -3.21 -30.52
N ASP A 47 -17.84 -2.20 -31.23
CA ASP A 47 -16.41 -1.98 -31.48
C ASP A 47 -15.88 -0.76 -30.69
N GLY A 48 -16.72 -0.12 -29.87
CA GLY A 48 -16.34 1.03 -29.04
C GLY A 48 -15.28 0.70 -27.98
N ARG A 49 -14.59 1.75 -27.52
CA ARG A 49 -13.40 1.68 -26.68
C ARG A 49 -13.66 1.01 -25.33
N LEU A 50 -12.75 0.13 -24.92
CA LEU A 50 -12.78 -0.53 -23.61
C LEU A 50 -11.79 0.18 -22.67
N TYR A 51 -12.28 0.86 -21.64
CA TYR A 51 -11.42 1.55 -20.67
C TYR A 51 -10.94 0.60 -19.56
N ASP A 52 -9.66 0.69 -19.21
CA ASP A 52 -9.08 0.00 -18.07
C ASP A 52 -9.08 0.92 -16.84
N SER A 53 -10.11 0.77 -16.00
CA SER A 53 -10.22 1.43 -14.69
C SER A 53 -9.08 1.10 -13.72
N ARG A 54 -8.23 0.12 -14.04
CA ARG A 54 -7.08 -0.30 -13.23
C ARG A 54 -5.74 0.20 -13.77
N SER A 55 -5.76 1.10 -14.75
CA SER A 55 -4.55 1.79 -15.19
C SER A 55 -4.03 2.77 -14.11
N GLY A 56 -2.72 3.00 -14.09
CA GLY A 56 -2.07 3.91 -13.13
C GLY A 56 -2.33 3.53 -11.67
N LEU A 57 -2.74 4.51 -10.86
CA LEU A 57 -3.04 4.32 -9.43
C LEU A 57 -4.25 3.39 -9.18
N GLY A 58 -5.13 3.21 -10.17
CA GLY A 58 -6.23 2.24 -10.12
C GLY A 58 -5.75 0.78 -9.98
N GLY A 59 -4.48 0.52 -10.30
CA GLY A 59 -3.83 -0.79 -10.12
C GLY A 59 -3.74 -1.25 -8.67
N TYR A 60 -3.80 -0.34 -7.69
CA TYR A 60 -3.85 -0.69 -6.25
C TYR A 60 -5.21 -1.24 -5.84
N TYR A 61 -6.26 -1.05 -6.63
CA TYR A 61 -7.54 -1.71 -6.39
C TYR A 61 -7.38 -3.23 -6.46
N ARG A 62 -8.08 -3.95 -5.58
CA ARG A 62 -7.92 -5.40 -5.42
C ARG A 62 -8.00 -6.14 -6.76
N TYR A 63 -6.89 -6.75 -7.15
CA TYR A 63 -6.82 -7.59 -8.34
C TYR A 63 -7.54 -8.93 -8.11
N SER A 64 -8.76 -9.04 -8.65
CA SER A 64 -9.59 -10.25 -8.56
C SER A 64 -10.51 -10.35 -9.78
N PRO A 65 -9.99 -10.82 -10.93
CA PRO A 65 -10.83 -11.18 -12.07
C PRO A 65 -11.94 -12.14 -11.65
N ARG A 66 -13.10 -12.04 -12.30
CA ARG A 66 -14.31 -12.76 -11.89
C ARG A 66 -14.52 -14.01 -12.75
N LYS A 67 -14.88 -15.12 -12.10
CA LYS A 67 -15.48 -16.29 -12.76
C LYS A 67 -16.99 -16.11 -12.72
N ILE A 68 -17.65 -16.08 -13.87
CA ILE A 68 -19.12 -15.89 -13.95
C ILE A 68 -19.83 -17.02 -13.20
N HIS A 69 -19.31 -18.23 -13.31
CA HIS A 69 -19.78 -19.43 -12.60
C HIS A 69 -19.90 -19.23 -11.07
N ASP A 70 -18.95 -18.53 -10.46
CA ASP A 70 -18.93 -18.33 -9.00
C ASP A 70 -20.09 -17.42 -8.55
N PHE A 71 -20.51 -16.47 -9.40
CA PHE A 71 -21.66 -15.61 -9.11
C PHE A 71 -22.96 -16.40 -9.19
N TYR A 72 -23.14 -17.19 -10.25
CA TYR A 72 -24.34 -17.99 -10.43
C TYR A 72 -24.51 -19.03 -9.32
N ARG A 73 -23.40 -19.63 -8.85
CA ARG A 73 -23.41 -20.51 -7.68
C ARG A 73 -23.81 -19.80 -6.39
N ALA A 74 -23.45 -18.53 -6.25
CA ALA A 74 -23.72 -17.73 -5.05
C ALA A 74 -25.11 -17.06 -5.06
N MET A 75 -25.83 -17.07 -6.18
CA MET A 75 -27.18 -16.51 -6.24
C MET A 75 -28.13 -17.30 -5.33
N PRO A 76 -29.01 -16.61 -4.58
CA PRO A 76 -30.06 -17.28 -3.82
C PRO A 76 -30.89 -18.14 -4.77
N LYS A 77 -31.04 -19.44 -4.45
CA LYS A 77 -31.98 -20.29 -5.16
C LYS A 77 -33.39 -19.85 -4.77
N ASP A 78 -34.17 -19.39 -5.73
CA ASP A 78 -35.58 -19.12 -5.50
C ASP A 78 -36.28 -20.45 -5.24
N THR A 79 -36.70 -20.68 -4.00
CA THR A 79 -37.19 -21.97 -3.49
C THR A 79 -38.47 -22.44 -4.17
N LYS A 80 -39.09 -21.61 -5.01
CA LYS A 80 -40.34 -21.91 -5.72
C LYS A 80 -40.20 -22.27 -7.20
N LYS A 81 -39.02 -22.11 -7.84
CA LYS A 81 -38.94 -22.21 -9.31
C LYS A 81 -37.78 -22.99 -9.97
N ALA A 82 -36.80 -23.57 -9.27
CA ALA A 82 -35.88 -24.47 -9.98
C ALA A 82 -35.09 -25.45 -9.08
N ASP A 83 -35.13 -26.74 -9.46
CA ASP A 83 -34.16 -27.76 -9.02
C ASP A 83 -32.74 -27.53 -9.60
N PHE A 84 -32.62 -26.69 -10.65
CA PHE A 84 -31.36 -26.39 -11.34
C PHE A 84 -30.97 -24.91 -11.22
N ALA A 85 -29.67 -24.65 -11.00
CA ALA A 85 -29.16 -23.29 -11.11
C ALA A 85 -29.27 -22.82 -12.58
N PRO A 86 -29.78 -21.60 -12.85
CA PRO A 86 -29.91 -21.11 -14.21
C PRO A 86 -28.55 -21.06 -14.91
N LEU A 87 -28.52 -21.34 -16.21
CA LEU A 87 -27.30 -21.20 -17.00
C LEU A 87 -26.95 -19.71 -17.16
N PRO A 88 -25.65 -19.36 -17.13
CA PRO A 88 -25.24 -18.01 -17.42
C PRO A 88 -25.62 -17.56 -18.82
N LYS A 89 -26.20 -16.37 -18.94
CA LYS A 89 -26.54 -15.74 -20.22
C LYS A 89 -25.41 -14.84 -20.69
N ILE A 90 -24.94 -15.02 -21.92
CA ILE A 90 -23.86 -14.24 -22.55
C ILE A 90 -24.39 -13.59 -23.84
N HIS A 91 -24.25 -12.28 -23.96
CA HIS A 91 -24.71 -11.55 -25.14
C HIS A 91 -23.82 -11.81 -26.38
N GLU A 92 -24.42 -11.93 -27.57
CA GLU A 92 -23.73 -12.26 -28.83
C GLU A 92 -22.58 -11.29 -29.19
N SER A 93 -22.71 -10.03 -28.79
CA SER A 93 -21.70 -8.98 -29.00
C SER A 93 -20.34 -9.31 -28.36
N VAL A 94 -20.32 -10.15 -27.31
CA VAL A 94 -19.09 -10.68 -26.70
C VAL A 94 -18.32 -11.48 -27.74
N PHE A 95 -18.99 -12.40 -28.44
CA PHE A 95 -18.36 -13.23 -29.47
C PHE A 95 -18.01 -12.41 -30.70
N GLY A 96 -18.86 -11.46 -31.10
CA GLY A 96 -18.54 -10.51 -32.16
C GLY A 96 -17.24 -9.73 -31.91
N ARG A 97 -17.03 -9.24 -30.68
CA ARG A 97 -15.78 -8.57 -30.26
C ARG A 97 -14.57 -9.50 -30.30
N ILE A 98 -14.71 -10.73 -29.80
CA ILE A 98 -13.62 -11.72 -29.83
C ILE A 98 -13.21 -12.03 -31.28
N LYS A 99 -14.20 -12.27 -32.16
CA LYS A 99 -13.96 -12.63 -33.57
C LYS A 99 -13.15 -11.57 -34.33
N ILE A 100 -13.48 -10.29 -34.11
CA ILE A 100 -12.81 -9.16 -34.77
C ILE A 100 -11.49 -8.80 -34.07
N GLY A 101 -11.34 -9.19 -32.78
CA GLY A 101 -10.17 -8.85 -31.98
C GLY A 101 -10.17 -7.39 -31.51
N ALA A 102 -11.34 -6.76 -31.39
CA ALA A 102 -11.48 -5.36 -30.97
C ALA A 102 -10.80 -5.12 -29.61
N HIS A 103 -9.87 -4.16 -29.54
CA HIS A 103 -9.11 -3.81 -28.32
C HIS A 103 -8.48 -5.00 -27.56
N HIS A 104 -8.01 -6.03 -28.28
CA HIS A 104 -7.47 -7.26 -27.68
C HIS A 104 -8.45 -7.96 -26.71
N TYR A 105 -9.76 -7.81 -26.93
CA TYR A 105 -10.78 -8.37 -26.06
C TYR A 105 -10.71 -9.90 -25.99
N ALA A 106 -10.40 -10.42 -24.81
CA ALA A 106 -10.18 -11.84 -24.55
C ALA A 106 -10.67 -12.21 -23.13
N PRO A 107 -11.98 -12.38 -22.94
CA PRO A 107 -12.54 -12.62 -21.63
C PRO A 107 -12.12 -13.99 -21.10
N ILE A 108 -11.71 -14.03 -19.82
CA ILE A 108 -11.24 -15.24 -19.13
C ILE A 108 -12.30 -15.88 -18.20
N GLY A 109 -13.43 -15.19 -18.00
CA GLY A 109 -14.42 -15.49 -16.97
C GLY A 109 -15.55 -16.41 -17.39
N LEU A 110 -15.59 -16.82 -18.67
CA LEU A 110 -16.73 -17.56 -19.23
C LEU A 110 -16.81 -19.00 -18.66
N PRO A 111 -18.01 -19.43 -18.24
CA PRO A 111 -18.24 -20.77 -17.71
C PRO A 111 -18.12 -21.83 -18.82
N LYS A 112 -18.19 -23.11 -18.46
CA LYS A 112 -18.25 -24.20 -19.44
C LYS A 112 -19.61 -24.21 -20.15
N ASP A 113 -20.68 -24.10 -19.39
CA ASP A 113 -22.05 -24.18 -19.90
C ASP A 113 -22.70 -22.79 -19.77
N TYR A 114 -23.30 -22.30 -20.86
CA TYR A 114 -23.97 -21.00 -20.94
C TYR A 114 -24.94 -20.94 -22.12
N GLU A 115 -25.83 -19.97 -22.10
CA GLU A 115 -26.77 -19.63 -23.18
C GLU A 115 -26.36 -18.32 -23.85
N VAL A 116 -26.66 -18.18 -25.14
CA VAL A 116 -26.37 -16.98 -25.92
C VAL A 116 -27.63 -16.16 -26.09
N VAL A 117 -27.55 -14.90 -25.67
CA VAL A 117 -28.62 -13.93 -25.92
C VAL A 117 -28.33 -13.24 -27.25
N THR A 118 -29.22 -13.43 -28.23
CA THR A 118 -29.18 -12.69 -29.48
C THR A 118 -30.19 -11.57 -29.43
N SER A 119 -29.83 -10.45 -30.03
CA SER A 119 -30.62 -9.22 -30.09
C SER A 119 -31.14 -8.99 -31.51
N ASP A 120 -31.30 -10.08 -32.27
CA ASP A 120 -31.42 -10.07 -33.72
C ASP A 120 -32.62 -9.27 -34.25
N GLY A 121 -32.35 -8.00 -34.58
CA GLY A 121 -32.89 -7.39 -35.78
C GLY A 121 -33.94 -6.30 -35.58
N ILE A 122 -34.11 -5.56 -36.68
CA ILE A 122 -35.25 -4.70 -36.94
C ILE A 122 -36.31 -5.59 -37.60
N THR A 123 -37.45 -5.77 -36.95
CA THR A 123 -38.66 -6.20 -37.66
C THR A 123 -39.21 -5.00 -38.43
N VAL A 124 -39.20 -5.09 -39.75
CA VAL A 124 -39.97 -4.18 -40.61
C VAL A 124 -41.34 -4.81 -40.76
N ASP A 125 -42.37 -4.20 -40.17
CA ASP A 125 -43.75 -4.55 -40.48
C ASP A 125 -44.09 -3.94 -41.85
N PRO A 126 -44.23 -4.72 -42.93
CA PRO A 126 -44.50 -4.19 -44.26
C PRO A 126 -45.87 -3.54 -44.37
N LYS A 127 -46.79 -3.85 -43.45
CA LYS A 127 -48.16 -3.31 -43.46
C LYS A 127 -48.27 -1.97 -42.74
N ASN A 128 -47.45 -1.75 -41.71
CA ASN A 128 -47.49 -0.54 -40.88
C ASN A 128 -46.28 0.39 -41.06
N PHE A 129 -45.33 0.04 -41.94
CA PHE A 129 -44.06 0.77 -42.14
C PHE A 129 -43.32 1.09 -40.82
N SER A 130 -43.52 0.25 -39.80
CA SER A 130 -42.91 0.43 -38.48
C SER A 130 -41.70 -0.47 -38.31
N VAL A 131 -40.62 0.12 -37.79
CA VAL A 131 -39.40 -0.56 -37.37
C VAL A 131 -39.53 -0.89 -35.88
N GLY A 132 -39.73 -2.17 -35.57
CA GLY A 132 -39.73 -2.69 -34.20
C GLY A 132 -38.42 -3.39 -33.87
N LEU A 133 -37.96 -3.28 -32.62
CA LEU A 133 -36.86 -4.10 -32.11
C LEU A 133 -37.38 -5.51 -31.84
N VAL A 134 -36.68 -6.52 -32.35
CA VAL A 134 -36.97 -7.92 -32.02
C VAL A 134 -36.64 -8.16 -30.54
N PRO A 135 -37.55 -8.78 -29.75
CA PRO A 135 -37.25 -9.16 -28.38
C PRO A 135 -36.03 -10.06 -28.31
N PRO A 136 -35.13 -9.89 -27.32
CA PRO A 136 -33.94 -10.71 -27.20
C PRO A 136 -34.30 -12.19 -27.09
N ALA A 137 -33.68 -13.02 -27.94
CA ALA A 137 -33.88 -14.47 -27.94
C ALA A 137 -32.77 -15.15 -27.15
N VAL A 138 -33.14 -16.13 -26.32
CA VAL A 138 -32.19 -16.96 -25.57
C VAL A 138 -32.00 -18.26 -26.33
N ASN A 139 -30.77 -18.49 -26.79
CA ASN A 139 -30.40 -19.62 -27.62
C ASN A 139 -29.37 -20.51 -26.93
N PRO A 140 -29.35 -21.82 -27.19
CA PRO A 140 -28.28 -22.68 -26.72
C PRO A 140 -26.93 -22.26 -27.32
N ASN A 141 -25.83 -22.56 -26.61
CA ASN A 141 -24.49 -22.38 -27.16
C ASN A 141 -24.24 -23.36 -28.32
N VAL A 142 -24.41 -22.87 -29.54
CA VAL A 142 -24.18 -23.59 -30.80
C VAL A 142 -23.12 -22.88 -31.64
N ALA A 143 -22.42 -23.62 -32.50
CA ALA A 143 -21.31 -23.09 -33.31
C ALA A 143 -21.69 -21.94 -34.27
N ALA A 144 -22.98 -21.83 -34.64
CA ALA A 144 -23.49 -20.73 -35.44
C ALA A 144 -23.45 -19.39 -34.70
N LEU A 145 -23.67 -19.41 -33.38
CA LEU A 145 -23.77 -18.21 -32.53
C LEU A 145 -22.50 -17.95 -31.71
N ALA A 146 -21.87 -19.01 -31.20
CA ALA A 146 -20.70 -18.95 -30.33
C ALA A 146 -19.73 -20.14 -30.61
N GLU A 147 -19.20 -20.78 -29.58
CA GLU A 147 -18.18 -21.84 -29.71
C GLU A 147 -18.76 -23.27 -29.75
N GLY A 148 -20.04 -23.45 -29.37
CA GLY A 148 -20.70 -24.75 -29.36
C GLY A 148 -19.96 -25.80 -28.52
N ALA A 149 -19.76 -26.99 -29.10
CA ALA A 149 -19.10 -28.11 -28.44
C ALA A 149 -17.65 -27.80 -28.01
N ALA A 150 -16.98 -26.81 -28.62
CA ALA A 150 -15.62 -26.42 -28.27
C ALA A 150 -15.50 -25.78 -26.87
N SER A 151 -16.63 -25.39 -26.25
CA SER A 151 -16.62 -24.79 -24.91
C SER A 151 -15.96 -25.69 -23.86
N GLY A 152 -16.12 -27.01 -23.97
CA GLY A 152 -15.50 -27.97 -23.06
C GLY A 152 -13.96 -27.88 -23.09
N THR A 153 -13.39 -27.92 -24.29
CA THR A 153 -11.94 -27.83 -24.51
C THR A 153 -11.41 -26.45 -24.11
N ARG A 154 -12.08 -25.38 -24.54
CA ARG A 154 -11.73 -24.01 -24.15
C ARG A 154 -11.73 -23.85 -22.62
N HIS A 155 -12.75 -24.39 -21.94
CA HIS A 155 -12.85 -24.33 -20.48
C HIS A 155 -11.72 -25.09 -19.77
N ALA A 156 -11.25 -26.19 -20.34
CA ALA A 156 -10.11 -26.93 -19.81
C ALA A 156 -8.80 -26.15 -20.02
N GLU A 157 -8.57 -25.60 -21.22
CA GLU A 157 -7.35 -24.85 -21.55
C GLU A 157 -7.24 -23.52 -20.79
N GLN A 158 -8.35 -22.82 -20.55
CA GLN A 158 -8.33 -21.55 -19.79
C GLN A 158 -7.86 -21.71 -18.34
N GLU A 159 -7.85 -22.92 -17.77
CA GLU A 159 -7.34 -23.13 -16.41
C GLU A 159 -5.84 -22.81 -16.30
N GLY A 160 -5.08 -22.91 -17.40
CA GLY A 160 -3.71 -22.40 -17.49
C GLY A 160 -3.64 -20.88 -17.38
N VAL A 161 -4.62 -20.15 -17.95
CA VAL A 161 -4.74 -18.69 -17.78
C VAL A 161 -5.03 -18.34 -16.32
N TRP A 162 -5.85 -19.14 -15.63
CA TRP A 162 -6.14 -18.94 -14.21
C TRP A 162 -4.93 -19.16 -13.30
N ASN A 163 -3.96 -19.98 -13.70
CA ASN A 163 -2.68 -20.10 -13.00
C ASN A 163 -1.84 -18.82 -13.14
N GLN A 164 -1.85 -18.17 -14.31
CA GLN A 164 -1.22 -16.86 -14.50
C GLN A 164 -1.91 -15.78 -13.66
N VAL A 165 -3.24 -15.81 -13.56
CA VAL A 165 -4.00 -14.93 -12.65
C VAL A 165 -3.56 -15.13 -11.21
N TRP A 166 -3.33 -16.37 -10.77
CA TRP A 166 -2.81 -16.64 -9.42
C TRP A 166 -1.43 -16.01 -9.21
N ARG A 167 -0.49 -16.16 -10.16
CA ARG A 167 0.83 -15.52 -10.08
C ARG A 167 0.71 -14.00 -9.99
N ARG A 168 -0.13 -13.40 -10.83
CA ARG A 168 -0.37 -11.95 -10.82
C ARG A 168 -0.97 -11.47 -9.50
N ARG A 169 -1.83 -12.27 -8.86
CA ARG A 169 -2.35 -11.97 -7.53
C ARG A 169 -1.27 -12.02 -6.45
N ALA A 170 -0.37 -12.99 -6.50
CA ALA A 170 0.77 -13.04 -5.59
C ALA A 170 1.68 -11.82 -5.75
N LEU A 171 2.02 -11.45 -6.99
CA LEU A 171 2.80 -10.24 -7.29
C LEU A 171 2.08 -8.95 -6.89
N TYR A 172 0.75 -8.89 -7.03
CA TYR A 172 -0.05 -7.76 -6.56
C TYR A 172 0.12 -7.56 -5.06
N PHE A 173 -0.04 -8.62 -4.23
CA PHE A 173 0.16 -8.49 -2.79
C PHE A 173 1.61 -8.16 -2.42
N LEU A 174 2.57 -8.69 -3.17
CA LEU A 174 3.98 -8.36 -2.99
C LEU A 174 4.28 -6.89 -3.32
N THR A 175 3.64 -6.34 -4.35
CA THR A 175 3.72 -4.92 -4.73
C THR A 175 3.11 -4.03 -3.65
N VAL A 176 1.95 -4.42 -3.12
CA VAL A 176 1.31 -3.72 -1.99
C VAL A 176 2.23 -3.74 -0.76
N PHE A 177 2.85 -4.87 -0.45
CA PHE A 177 3.81 -4.98 0.64
C PHE A 177 5.03 -4.07 0.44
N ALA A 178 5.66 -4.09 -0.74
CA ALA A 178 6.78 -3.21 -1.06
C ALA A 178 6.40 -1.72 -1.02
N SER A 179 5.21 -1.38 -1.50
CA SER A 179 4.69 -0.01 -1.47
C SER A 179 4.38 0.46 -0.04
N LEU A 180 3.85 -0.44 0.79
CA LEU A 180 3.60 -0.17 2.20
C LEU A 180 4.92 0.01 2.97
N HIS A 181 5.93 -0.81 2.69
CA HIS A 181 7.27 -0.61 3.26
C HIS A 181 7.84 0.75 2.87
N LEU A 182 7.80 1.11 1.58
CA LEU A 182 8.19 2.44 1.13
C LEU A 182 7.44 3.49 1.96
N ALA A 183 6.10 3.50 1.94
CA ALA A 183 5.29 4.51 2.64
C ALA A 183 5.53 4.59 4.16
N LEU A 184 5.75 3.47 4.84
CA LEU A 184 5.95 3.41 6.29
C LEU A 184 7.41 3.59 6.73
N TYR A 185 8.38 3.49 5.82
CA TYR A 185 9.81 3.60 6.13
C TYR A 185 10.16 4.82 7.00
N PRO A 186 9.69 6.04 6.67
CA PRO A 186 9.96 7.22 7.48
C PRO A 186 9.38 7.19 8.89
N LEU A 187 8.41 6.31 9.19
CA LEU A 187 7.75 6.27 10.51
C LEU A 187 8.56 5.51 11.55
N TYR A 188 9.35 4.52 11.14
CA TYR A 188 10.18 3.73 12.05
C TYR A 188 11.70 3.95 11.87
N ARG A 189 12.12 4.55 10.75
CA ARG A 189 13.50 5.03 10.57
C ARG A 189 13.65 6.41 11.18
N ASP A 190 14.41 6.48 12.27
CA ASP A 190 14.95 7.76 12.75
C ASP A 190 16.01 8.24 11.76
N SER A 191 16.09 9.52 11.42
CA SER A 191 17.11 10.07 10.50
C SER A 191 17.67 11.40 11.02
N TYR A 192 18.94 11.70 10.73
CA TYR A 192 19.61 12.91 11.22
C TYR A 192 20.13 13.76 10.07
N ALA A 193 20.15 15.09 10.28
CA ALA A 193 20.57 16.05 9.26
C ALA A 193 21.99 15.78 8.71
N PHE A 194 22.91 15.28 9.52
CA PHE A 194 24.28 14.98 9.07
C PHE A 194 24.34 13.80 8.08
N GLU A 195 23.37 12.88 8.09
CA GLU A 195 23.35 11.72 7.16
C GLU A 195 23.16 12.20 5.71
N GLU A 196 22.36 13.26 5.51
CA GLU A 196 22.19 13.92 4.21
C GLU A 196 23.47 14.57 3.68
N LEU A 197 24.34 15.07 4.58
CA LEU A 197 25.59 15.72 4.20
C LEU A 197 26.69 14.71 3.84
N ARG A 198 26.58 13.47 4.33
CA ARG A 198 27.57 12.40 4.11
C ARG A 198 27.19 11.44 2.98
N THR A 199 25.94 11.45 2.54
CA THR A 199 25.50 10.55 1.46
C THR A 199 26.22 10.85 0.14
N ARG A 200 26.68 9.79 -0.53
CA ARG A 200 27.27 9.87 -1.88
C ARG A 200 26.22 10.13 -2.96
N LEU A 201 24.93 9.96 -2.64
CA LEU A 201 23.80 10.21 -3.54
C LEU A 201 23.19 11.59 -3.30
N ARG A 202 24.03 12.61 -3.06
CA ARG A 202 23.60 13.98 -2.76
C ARG A 202 22.65 14.55 -3.81
N ILE A 203 22.87 14.23 -5.09
CA ILE A 203 21.99 14.63 -6.20
C ILE A 203 20.54 14.17 -5.98
N VAL A 204 20.34 12.94 -5.47
CA VAL A 204 19.01 12.40 -5.19
C VAL A 204 18.38 13.14 -4.01
N SER A 205 19.18 13.40 -2.97
CA SER A 205 18.77 14.19 -1.82
C SER A 205 18.32 15.59 -2.21
N ASP A 206 19.14 16.32 -2.98
CA ASP A 206 18.82 17.66 -3.49
C ASP A 206 17.57 17.67 -4.37
N THR A 207 17.38 16.63 -5.19
CA THR A 207 16.16 16.48 -6.00
C THR A 207 14.93 16.30 -5.12
N ILE A 208 15.02 15.49 -4.05
CA ILE A 208 13.93 15.31 -3.08
C ILE A 208 13.63 16.64 -2.38
N ARG A 209 14.67 17.41 -1.99
CA ARG A 209 14.51 18.74 -1.38
C ARG A 209 13.84 19.74 -2.32
N LEU A 210 14.22 19.73 -3.60
CA LEU A 210 13.62 20.58 -4.63
C LEU A 210 12.12 20.29 -4.79
N VAL A 211 11.74 19.01 -4.91
CA VAL A 211 10.32 18.60 -4.97
C VAL A 211 9.60 18.91 -3.66
N GLY A 212 10.29 18.79 -2.53
CA GLY A 212 9.77 19.11 -1.21
C GLY A 212 9.37 20.58 -1.03
N GLY A 213 9.95 21.50 -1.81
CA GLY A 213 9.64 22.93 -1.74
C GLY A 213 8.19 23.29 -2.09
N VAL A 214 7.47 22.42 -2.80
CA VAL A 214 6.06 22.64 -3.18
C VAL A 214 5.07 21.72 -2.43
N LEU A 215 5.57 20.84 -1.55
CA LEU A 215 4.74 19.90 -0.81
C LEU A 215 4.29 20.47 0.55
N PRO A 216 3.13 20.04 1.06
CA PRO A 216 2.66 20.45 2.39
C PRO A 216 3.64 20.03 3.49
N GLY A 217 3.71 20.81 4.58
CA GLY A 217 4.57 20.53 5.74
C GLY A 217 4.34 19.16 6.40
N LEU A 218 3.16 18.55 6.20
CA LEU A 218 2.87 17.17 6.62
C LEU A 218 3.86 16.14 6.01
N MET A 219 4.41 16.42 4.84
CA MET A 219 5.36 15.54 4.14
C MET A 219 6.80 15.69 4.62
N SER A 220 7.10 16.67 5.49
CA SER A 220 8.46 16.96 5.99
C SER A 220 9.17 15.72 6.53
N ARG A 221 8.48 14.87 7.30
CA ARG A 221 9.04 13.62 7.83
C ARG A 221 9.48 12.64 6.73
N TRP A 222 8.67 12.49 5.68
CA TRP A 222 9.00 11.62 4.54
C TRP A 222 10.14 12.20 3.72
N LEU A 223 10.08 13.51 3.44
CA LEU A 223 11.14 14.22 2.72
C LEU A 223 12.47 14.13 3.45
N ASP A 224 12.48 14.36 4.77
CA ASP A 224 13.67 14.26 5.60
C ASP A 224 14.24 12.85 5.60
N ALA A 225 13.41 11.82 5.81
CA ALA A 225 13.86 10.44 5.84
C ALA A 225 14.52 10.02 4.52
N TYR A 226 13.91 10.33 3.37
CA TYR A 226 14.47 9.92 2.08
C TYR A 226 15.59 10.84 1.57
N ALA A 227 15.59 12.12 1.92
CA ALA A 227 16.72 13.00 1.61
C ALA A 227 17.97 12.62 2.42
N ARG A 228 17.78 12.12 3.66
CA ARG A 228 18.87 11.64 4.53
C ARG A 228 19.30 10.20 4.23
N ASP A 229 18.41 9.39 3.66
CA ASP A 229 18.70 8.01 3.24
C ASP A 229 18.25 7.73 1.77
N PRO A 230 18.88 8.39 0.78
CA PRO A 230 18.43 8.33 -0.62
C PRO A 230 18.65 6.96 -1.26
N ALA A 231 19.60 6.16 -0.79
CA ALA A 231 19.84 4.83 -1.32
C ALA A 231 18.67 3.90 -1.02
N TRP A 232 18.17 3.92 0.23
CA TRP A 232 16.98 3.15 0.62
C TRP A 232 15.71 3.59 -0.11
N PHE A 233 15.57 4.89 -0.37
CA PHE A 233 14.50 5.40 -1.23
C PHE A 233 14.56 4.76 -2.63
N LEU A 234 15.72 4.82 -3.29
CA LEU A 234 15.90 4.27 -4.63
C LEU A 234 15.67 2.76 -4.68
N VAL A 235 16.22 2.01 -3.72
CA VAL A 235 16.05 0.55 -3.64
C VAL A 235 14.57 0.19 -3.49
N SER A 236 13.87 0.86 -2.57
CA SER A 236 12.44 0.61 -2.31
C SER A 236 11.57 1.00 -3.51
N ALA A 237 11.85 2.14 -4.15
CA ALA A 237 11.15 2.59 -5.34
C ALA A 237 11.39 1.68 -6.55
N ALA A 238 12.66 1.26 -6.77
CA ALA A 238 13.03 0.33 -7.83
C ALA A 238 12.35 -1.04 -7.65
N LEU A 239 12.23 -1.51 -6.41
CA LEU A 239 11.53 -2.76 -6.09
C LEU A 239 10.04 -2.70 -6.46
N VAL A 240 9.37 -1.59 -6.12
CA VAL A 240 7.96 -1.36 -6.50
C VAL A 240 7.82 -1.29 -8.03
N ALA A 241 8.67 -0.50 -8.70
CA ALA A 241 8.66 -0.36 -10.15
C ALA A 241 8.88 -1.70 -10.87
N PHE A 242 9.83 -2.50 -10.39
CA PHE A 242 10.11 -3.84 -10.91
C PHE A 242 8.88 -4.76 -10.81
N LEU A 243 8.22 -4.82 -9.65
CA LEU A 243 7.05 -5.68 -9.45
C LEU A 243 5.86 -5.24 -10.31
N ILE A 244 5.62 -3.93 -10.44
CA ILE A 244 4.59 -3.38 -11.33
C ILE A 244 4.88 -3.76 -12.78
N TRP A 245 6.12 -3.59 -13.23
CA TRP A 245 6.54 -3.91 -14.58
C TRP A 245 6.34 -5.40 -14.92
N ILE A 246 6.79 -6.31 -14.06
CA ILE A 246 6.58 -7.75 -14.27
C ILE A 246 5.08 -8.11 -14.21
N SER A 247 4.33 -7.51 -13.28
CA SER A 247 2.88 -7.72 -13.21
C SER A 247 2.15 -7.25 -14.48
N ALA A 248 2.61 -6.17 -15.11
CA ALA A 248 2.05 -5.66 -16.37
C ALA A 248 2.36 -6.62 -17.53
N GLN A 249 3.60 -7.11 -17.65
CA GLN A 249 3.97 -8.12 -18.64
C GLN A 249 3.13 -9.39 -18.53
N LEU A 250 2.89 -9.86 -17.30
CA LEU A 250 2.05 -11.01 -17.04
C LEU A 250 0.59 -10.78 -17.49
N GLY A 251 0.09 -9.55 -17.36
CA GLY A 251 -1.22 -9.15 -17.88
C GLY A 251 -1.31 -9.23 -19.41
N GLY A 252 -0.26 -8.81 -20.12
CA GLY A 252 -0.15 -8.99 -21.58
C GLY A 252 -0.15 -10.48 -21.96
N ALA A 253 0.73 -11.27 -21.33
CA ALA A 253 0.85 -12.70 -21.61
C ALA A 253 -0.46 -13.49 -21.36
N MET A 254 -1.20 -13.15 -20.31
CA MET A 254 -2.53 -13.70 -20.04
C MET A 254 -3.53 -13.40 -21.17
N THR A 255 -3.53 -12.16 -21.66
CA THR A 255 -4.43 -11.70 -22.72
C THR A 255 -4.11 -12.44 -24.01
N ASP A 256 -2.82 -12.55 -24.35
CA ASP A 256 -2.37 -13.28 -25.53
C ASP A 256 -2.72 -14.77 -25.47
N LEU A 257 -2.49 -15.42 -24.32
CA LEU A 257 -2.85 -16.82 -24.12
C LEU A 257 -4.37 -17.04 -24.27
N MET A 258 -5.19 -16.17 -23.68
CA MET A 258 -6.64 -16.28 -23.82
C MET A 258 -7.10 -16.03 -25.27
N ARG A 259 -6.47 -15.11 -26.00
CA ARG A 259 -6.75 -14.89 -27.43
C ARG A 259 -6.43 -16.12 -28.27
N GLN A 260 -5.33 -16.81 -27.99
CA GLN A 260 -4.98 -18.06 -28.69
C GLN A 260 -6.05 -19.13 -28.46
N ILE A 261 -6.46 -19.33 -27.20
CA ILE A 261 -7.54 -20.25 -26.84
C ILE A 261 -8.84 -19.90 -27.58
N TRP A 262 -9.22 -18.61 -27.61
CA TRP A 262 -10.40 -18.14 -28.34
C TRP A 262 -10.29 -18.34 -29.86
N THR A 263 -9.12 -18.14 -30.45
CA THR A 263 -8.90 -18.32 -31.90
C THR A 263 -9.12 -19.78 -32.31
N ILE A 264 -8.77 -20.73 -31.44
CA ILE A 264 -8.93 -22.17 -31.70
C ILE A 264 -10.38 -22.62 -31.43
N SER A 265 -11.04 -22.06 -30.42
CA SER A 265 -12.35 -22.52 -29.95
C SER A 265 -13.55 -21.82 -30.59
N LEU A 266 -13.42 -20.56 -31.02
CA LEU A 266 -14.52 -19.77 -31.56
C LEU A 266 -14.45 -19.69 -33.09
N PRO A 267 -15.42 -20.29 -33.82
CA PRO A 267 -15.46 -20.25 -35.29
C PRO A 267 -15.54 -18.82 -35.85
N GLY A 268 -14.85 -18.58 -36.96
CA GLY A 268 -14.84 -17.26 -37.63
C GLY A 268 -14.01 -16.18 -36.92
N THR A 269 -13.21 -16.56 -35.91
CA THR A 269 -12.25 -15.65 -35.29
C THR A 269 -11.11 -15.36 -36.24
N ARG A 270 -10.73 -14.08 -36.39
CA ARG A 270 -9.54 -13.71 -37.16
C ARG A 270 -8.33 -14.37 -36.51
N ILE A 271 -7.58 -15.11 -37.32
CA ILE A 271 -6.36 -15.79 -36.86
C ILE A 271 -5.46 -14.77 -36.20
N ALA A 272 -5.13 -14.98 -34.92
CA ALA A 272 -4.16 -14.15 -34.25
C ALA A 272 -2.84 -14.22 -35.05
N PRO A 273 -2.20 -13.09 -35.38
CA PRO A 273 -0.93 -13.12 -36.08
C PRO A 273 0.03 -14.02 -35.30
N LYS A 274 0.65 -14.97 -36.01
CA LYS A 274 1.60 -15.91 -35.42
C LYS A 274 2.66 -15.06 -34.70
N ALA A 275 2.80 -15.27 -33.39
CA ALA A 275 3.85 -14.58 -32.64
C ALA A 275 5.18 -14.78 -33.38
N PRO A 276 5.98 -13.72 -33.60
CA PRO A 276 7.26 -13.88 -34.26
C PRO A 276 8.03 -15.01 -33.57
N ALA A 277 8.68 -15.88 -34.35
CA ALA A 277 9.44 -16.99 -33.83
C ALA A 277 10.62 -16.46 -33.00
N THR A 278 10.40 -16.12 -31.73
CA THR A 278 11.45 -15.63 -30.85
C THR A 278 12.18 -16.81 -30.25
N THR A 279 13.00 -17.48 -31.04
CA THR A 279 14.07 -18.36 -30.56
C THR A 279 15.36 -17.57 -30.43
N ASN A 280 15.33 -16.48 -29.65
CA ASN A 280 16.56 -15.78 -29.31
C ASN A 280 17.17 -16.50 -28.10
N GLY A 281 18.14 -17.39 -28.34
CA GLY A 281 18.94 -18.02 -27.28
C GLY A 281 19.47 -16.99 -26.27
N VAL A 282 19.82 -15.80 -26.75
CA VAL A 282 20.19 -14.63 -25.94
C VAL A 282 19.13 -14.27 -24.90
N ARG A 283 17.83 -14.24 -25.24
CA ARG A 283 16.75 -13.92 -24.28
C ARG A 283 16.63 -14.99 -23.19
N ARG A 284 16.87 -16.26 -23.53
CA ARG A 284 16.88 -17.36 -22.56
C ARG A 284 18.08 -17.24 -21.62
N ILE A 285 19.27 -16.95 -22.15
CA ILE A 285 20.49 -16.72 -21.38
C ILE A 285 20.32 -15.51 -20.45
N LEU A 286 19.85 -14.37 -20.96
CA LEU A 286 19.59 -13.17 -20.14
C LEU A 286 18.58 -13.44 -19.03
N LYS A 287 17.51 -14.20 -19.32
CA LYS A 287 16.53 -14.60 -18.30
C LYS A 287 17.17 -15.51 -17.25
N ALA A 288 18.00 -16.47 -17.65
CA ALA A 288 18.69 -17.37 -16.72
C ALA A 288 19.69 -16.60 -15.84
N LEU A 289 20.47 -15.69 -16.42
CA LEU A 289 21.39 -14.80 -15.70
C LEU A 289 20.63 -13.91 -14.71
N PHE A 290 19.52 -13.31 -15.13
CA PHE A 290 18.67 -12.50 -14.25
C PHE A 290 18.16 -13.31 -13.05
N ILE A 291 17.68 -14.53 -13.28
CA ILE A 291 17.24 -15.44 -12.21
C ILE A 291 18.41 -15.78 -11.28
N ALA A 292 19.57 -16.12 -11.85
CA ALA A 292 20.77 -16.44 -11.07
C ALA A 292 21.20 -15.27 -10.18
N ILE A 293 21.16 -14.03 -10.70
CA ILE A 293 21.43 -12.82 -9.93
C ILE A 293 20.43 -12.66 -8.78
N LEU A 294 19.14 -12.81 -9.02
CA LEU A 294 18.14 -12.73 -7.95
C LEU A 294 18.36 -13.80 -6.87
N ILE A 295 18.63 -15.04 -7.26
CA ILE A 295 18.94 -16.13 -6.31
C ILE A 295 20.22 -15.80 -5.53
N TYR A 296 21.27 -15.32 -6.21
CA TYR A 296 22.52 -14.92 -5.58
C TYR A 296 22.30 -13.83 -4.53
N LEU A 297 21.56 -12.77 -4.84
CA LEU A 297 21.24 -11.69 -3.90
C LEU A 297 20.37 -12.17 -2.73
N ALA A 298 19.45 -13.10 -2.97
CA ALA A 298 18.57 -13.67 -1.96
C ALA A 298 19.31 -14.60 -0.98
N CYS A 299 20.31 -15.34 -1.48
CA CYS A 299 21.15 -16.27 -0.73
C CYS A 299 22.42 -15.62 -0.15
N TYR A 300 22.75 -14.38 -0.53
CA TYR A 300 24.01 -13.71 -0.18
C TYR A 300 24.45 -13.85 1.30
N PRO A 301 23.58 -13.65 2.32
CA PRO A 301 23.99 -13.82 3.72
C PRO A 301 24.39 -15.26 4.10
N LEU A 302 24.00 -16.28 3.32
CA LEU A 302 24.45 -17.66 3.55
C LEU A 302 25.94 -17.84 3.20
N PHE A 303 26.51 -16.93 2.40
CA PHE A 303 27.91 -16.97 2.02
C PHE A 303 28.85 -16.43 3.11
N GLU A 304 28.32 -15.93 4.22
CA GLU A 304 29.09 -15.65 5.44
C GLU A 304 29.60 -16.93 6.13
N HIS A 305 28.99 -18.08 5.84
CA HIS A 305 29.46 -19.36 6.35
C HIS A 305 30.81 -19.75 5.72
N PRO A 306 31.79 -20.27 6.48
CA PRO A 306 33.14 -20.57 5.99
C PRO A 306 33.18 -21.47 4.74
N THR A 307 32.21 -22.38 4.60
CA THR A 307 32.08 -23.29 3.43
C THR A 307 31.81 -22.57 2.11
N PHE A 308 31.18 -21.40 2.15
CA PHE A 308 30.71 -20.66 0.96
C PHE A 308 31.34 -19.27 0.82
N SER A 309 32.36 -18.95 1.61
CA SER A 309 33.01 -17.62 1.62
C SER A 309 33.58 -17.22 0.26
N TRP A 310 33.99 -18.19 -0.57
CA TRP A 310 34.48 -17.96 -1.94
C TRP A 310 33.43 -17.35 -2.90
N LEU A 311 32.13 -17.40 -2.56
CA LEU A 311 31.04 -16.79 -3.33
C LEU A 311 30.82 -15.31 -2.96
N GLN A 312 31.50 -14.79 -1.94
CA GLN A 312 31.38 -13.39 -1.54
C GLN A 312 31.99 -12.45 -2.59
N LEU A 313 31.40 -11.26 -2.72
CA LEU A 313 31.98 -10.23 -3.58
C LEU A 313 33.28 -9.67 -2.96
N PRO A 314 34.18 -9.10 -3.80
CA PRO A 314 35.41 -8.49 -3.31
C PRO A 314 35.17 -7.46 -2.20
N GLY A 315 36.07 -7.45 -1.22
CA GLY A 315 36.06 -6.53 -0.09
C GLY A 315 35.18 -6.95 1.08
N ALA A 316 35.03 -8.26 1.31
CA ALA A 316 34.39 -8.82 2.50
C ALA A 316 35.23 -8.61 3.78
N ASP A 317 36.56 -8.65 3.66
CA ASP A 317 37.48 -8.37 4.77
C ASP A 317 37.68 -6.86 5.02
N ALA A 318 37.11 -6.01 4.17
CA ALA A 318 37.20 -4.57 4.31
C ALA A 318 36.32 -4.09 5.47
N PRO A 319 36.66 -2.96 6.11
CA PRO A 319 35.83 -2.42 7.17
C PRO A 319 34.42 -2.05 6.63
N PRO A 320 33.36 -2.09 7.44
CA PRO A 320 31.97 -1.97 6.95
C PRO A 320 31.59 -0.60 6.36
N ASP A 321 32.43 0.42 6.54
CA ASP A 321 32.32 1.77 5.97
C ASP A 321 33.00 1.88 4.58
N ALA A 322 33.84 0.91 4.21
CA ALA A 322 34.49 0.87 2.91
C ALA A 322 33.47 0.67 1.78
N LEU A 323 33.67 1.37 0.66
CA LEU A 323 32.84 1.22 -0.54
C LEU A 323 33.25 -0.04 -1.32
N THR A 324 32.84 -1.20 -0.82
CA THR A 324 33.09 -2.49 -1.49
C THR A 324 31.81 -3.05 -2.06
N ALA A 325 31.93 -3.91 -3.07
CA ALA A 325 30.80 -4.61 -3.65
C ALA A 325 30.10 -5.48 -2.59
N HIS A 326 30.87 -6.08 -1.67
CA HIS A 326 30.34 -6.80 -0.52
C HIS A 326 29.47 -5.91 0.36
N ASN A 327 29.99 -4.79 0.85
CA ASN A 327 29.28 -3.91 1.78
C ASN A 327 28.02 -3.31 1.15
N LEU A 328 28.06 -2.93 -0.13
CA LEU A 328 26.89 -2.44 -0.87
C LEU A 328 25.77 -3.50 -0.97
N VAL A 329 26.11 -4.73 -1.36
CA VAL A 329 25.12 -5.80 -1.49
C VAL A 329 24.57 -6.17 -0.12
N THR A 330 25.41 -6.30 0.91
CA THR A 330 24.96 -6.60 2.27
C THR A 330 23.99 -5.54 2.79
N ALA A 331 24.34 -4.26 2.64
CA ALA A 331 23.54 -3.12 3.08
C ALA A 331 22.18 -3.03 2.38
N TYR A 332 22.16 -3.06 1.04
CA TYR A 332 20.97 -2.71 0.26
C TYR A 332 20.13 -3.92 -0.18
N THR A 333 20.55 -5.14 0.16
CA THR A 333 19.69 -6.34 0.03
C THR A 333 19.09 -6.79 1.36
N MET A 334 19.40 -6.13 2.50
CA MET A 334 18.83 -6.52 3.78
C MET A 334 17.29 -6.49 3.79
N GLN A 335 16.67 -7.01 4.85
CA GLN A 335 15.21 -7.09 4.94
C GLN A 335 14.58 -5.70 4.82
N PRO A 336 13.51 -5.55 4.02
CA PRO A 336 12.70 -6.61 3.42
C PRO A 336 13.06 -7.02 1.97
N VAL A 337 14.13 -6.48 1.38
CA VAL A 337 14.46 -6.69 -0.05
C VAL A 337 14.66 -8.18 -0.36
N ARG A 338 15.49 -8.88 0.43
CA ARG A 338 15.67 -10.34 0.32
C ARG A 338 14.36 -11.12 0.43
N PHE A 339 13.48 -10.77 1.37
CA PHE A 339 12.17 -11.41 1.49
C PHE A 339 11.34 -11.22 0.20
N VAL A 340 11.33 -10.01 -0.36
CA VAL A 340 10.60 -9.74 -1.60
C VAL A 340 11.18 -10.53 -2.77
N ILE A 341 12.52 -10.62 -2.87
CA ILE A 341 13.16 -11.42 -3.91
C ILE A 341 12.78 -12.90 -3.77
N TRP A 342 12.86 -13.47 -2.56
CA TRP A 342 12.44 -14.85 -2.31
C TRP A 342 10.97 -15.10 -2.65
N ALA A 343 10.07 -14.24 -2.16
CA ALA A 343 8.64 -14.34 -2.43
C ALA A 343 8.34 -14.23 -3.94
N PHE A 344 9.04 -13.33 -4.64
CA PHE A 344 8.96 -13.19 -6.09
C PHE A 344 9.42 -14.47 -6.79
N LEU A 345 10.60 -15.00 -6.46
CA LEU A 345 11.15 -16.20 -7.08
C LEU A 345 10.21 -17.40 -6.90
N VAL A 346 9.73 -17.62 -5.68
CA VAL A 346 8.78 -18.70 -5.35
C VAL A 346 7.47 -18.54 -6.11
N ALA A 347 6.84 -17.36 -6.05
CA ALA A 347 5.52 -17.15 -6.63
C ALA A 347 5.53 -17.13 -8.16
N TYR A 348 6.54 -16.47 -8.76
CA TYR A 348 6.61 -16.27 -10.21
C TYR A 348 7.08 -17.53 -10.95
N TYR A 349 8.03 -18.29 -10.37
CA TYR A 349 8.59 -19.48 -11.00
C TYR A 349 7.99 -20.80 -10.51
N ALA A 350 6.96 -20.76 -9.64
CA ALA A 350 6.24 -21.96 -9.24
C ALA A 350 5.71 -22.74 -10.47
N PRO A 351 5.90 -24.08 -10.51
CA PRO A 351 5.41 -24.92 -11.62
C PRO A 351 3.88 -24.82 -11.79
N GLU A 352 3.41 -24.85 -13.04
CA GLU A 352 1.98 -24.78 -13.38
C GLU A 352 1.15 -25.84 -12.66
N ALA A 353 1.64 -27.08 -12.64
CA ALA A 353 0.96 -28.21 -11.99
C ALA A 353 0.79 -27.98 -10.48
N LEU A 354 1.81 -27.40 -9.82
CA LEU A 354 1.75 -27.07 -8.40
C LEU A 354 0.74 -25.95 -8.14
N ILE A 355 0.77 -24.89 -8.94
CA ILE A 355 -0.17 -23.77 -8.83
C ILE A 355 -1.60 -24.26 -9.04
N GLN A 356 -1.84 -25.10 -10.05
CA GLN A 356 -3.14 -25.64 -10.34
C GLN A 356 -3.66 -26.52 -9.20
N LYS A 357 -2.83 -27.43 -8.68
CA LYS A 357 -3.18 -28.28 -7.54
C LYS A 357 -3.51 -27.46 -6.30
N LEU A 358 -2.69 -26.46 -5.98
CA LEU A 358 -2.92 -25.54 -4.86
C LEU A 358 -4.23 -24.76 -5.05
N ARG A 359 -4.39 -24.10 -6.21
CA ARG A 359 -5.56 -23.28 -6.54
C ARG A 359 -6.83 -24.09 -6.51
N GLN A 360 -6.84 -25.33 -6.98
CA GLN A 360 -8.05 -26.16 -7.01
C GLN A 360 -8.31 -26.90 -5.69
N SER A 361 -7.37 -26.89 -4.74
CA SER A 361 -7.55 -27.55 -3.45
C SER A 361 -8.67 -26.90 -2.63
N ARG A 362 -9.53 -27.73 -2.05
CA ARG A 362 -10.61 -27.31 -1.14
C ARG A 362 -10.13 -26.44 0.04
N PRO A 363 -9.07 -26.81 0.79
CA PRO A 363 -8.61 -25.99 1.90
C PRO A 363 -8.16 -24.60 1.46
N TYR A 364 -7.45 -24.50 0.33
CA TYR A 364 -7.04 -23.21 -0.23
C TYR A 364 -8.23 -22.34 -0.61
N GLN A 365 -9.22 -22.90 -1.30
CA GLN A 365 -10.43 -22.18 -1.69
C GLN A 365 -11.27 -21.76 -0.48
N ALA A 366 -11.40 -22.62 0.53
CA ALA A 366 -12.09 -22.30 1.78
C ALA A 366 -11.38 -21.18 2.54
N ALA A 367 -10.05 -21.24 2.66
CA ALA A 367 -9.24 -20.21 3.29
C ALA A 367 -9.38 -18.87 2.55
N LEU A 368 -9.29 -18.89 1.22
CA LEU A 368 -9.43 -17.67 0.42
C LEU A 368 -10.84 -17.08 0.51
N HIS A 369 -11.88 -17.92 0.52
CA HIS A 369 -13.27 -17.50 0.67
C HIS A 369 -13.52 -16.88 2.06
N GLY A 370 -13.05 -17.55 3.12
CA GLY A 370 -13.10 -17.03 4.49
C GLY A 370 -12.37 -15.71 4.64
N PHE A 371 -11.17 -15.59 4.07
CA PHE A 371 -10.43 -14.33 4.04
C PHE A 371 -11.22 -13.24 3.32
N LYS A 372 -11.72 -13.51 2.11
CA LYS A 372 -12.35 -12.52 1.23
C LYS A 372 -13.65 -11.95 1.78
N TYR A 373 -14.50 -12.81 2.36
CA TYR A 373 -15.88 -12.44 2.72
C TYR A 373 -16.11 -12.30 4.23
N ARG A 374 -15.19 -12.76 5.08
CA ARG A 374 -15.31 -12.63 6.54
C ARG A 374 -14.16 -11.82 7.12
N LEU A 375 -12.93 -12.32 7.01
CA LEU A 375 -11.80 -11.74 7.73
C LEU A 375 -11.39 -10.36 7.20
N ALA A 376 -11.21 -10.19 5.89
CA ALA A 376 -10.75 -8.92 5.32
C ALA A 376 -11.75 -7.77 5.53
N PRO A 377 -13.08 -7.93 5.33
CA PRO A 377 -14.04 -6.90 5.68
C PRO A 377 -14.05 -6.57 7.18
N ALA A 378 -13.98 -7.58 8.05
CA ALA A 378 -13.93 -7.38 9.50
C ALA A 378 -12.66 -6.61 9.93
N LEU A 379 -11.48 -7.03 9.46
CA LEU A 379 -10.22 -6.32 9.72
C LEU A 379 -10.27 -4.89 9.18
N SER A 380 -10.82 -4.67 7.99
CA SER A 380 -10.99 -3.33 7.43
C SER A 380 -11.89 -2.46 8.30
N ALA A 381 -13.01 -2.98 8.80
CA ALA A 381 -13.91 -2.26 9.68
C ALA A 381 -13.22 -1.91 11.02
N ILE A 382 -12.46 -2.85 11.60
CA ILE A 382 -11.67 -2.63 12.82
C ILE A 382 -10.64 -1.52 12.60
N VAL A 383 -9.89 -1.58 11.49
CA VAL A 383 -8.86 -0.58 11.17
C VAL A 383 -9.48 0.80 10.94
N ILE A 384 -10.59 0.90 10.21
CA ILE A 384 -11.30 2.17 9.99
C ILE A 384 -11.79 2.73 11.32
N LEU A 385 -12.41 1.90 12.18
CA LEU A 385 -12.87 2.32 13.50
C LEU A 385 -11.70 2.78 14.37
N PHE A 386 -10.58 2.05 14.37
CA PHE A 386 -9.37 2.43 15.09
C PHE A 386 -8.85 3.80 14.65
N PHE A 387 -8.73 4.05 13.34
CA PHE A 387 -8.30 5.35 12.84
C PHE A 387 -9.29 6.47 13.16
N ALA A 388 -10.60 6.20 13.10
CA ALA A 388 -11.62 7.17 13.48
C ALA A 388 -11.51 7.55 14.97
N ILE A 389 -11.32 6.55 15.86
CA ILE A 389 -11.10 6.77 17.29
C ILE A 389 -9.79 7.53 17.52
N ALA A 390 -8.70 7.15 16.85
CA ALA A 390 -7.41 7.80 17.02
C ALA A 390 -7.43 9.27 16.58
N LEU A 391 -8.06 9.55 15.44
CA LEU A 391 -8.24 10.91 14.94
C LEU A 391 -9.12 11.73 15.88
N ALA A 392 -10.25 11.17 16.32
CA ALA A 392 -11.15 11.84 17.28
C ALA A 392 -10.43 12.12 18.61
N ASN A 393 -9.66 11.17 19.13
CA ASN A 393 -8.87 11.32 20.34
C ASN A 393 -7.82 12.43 20.20
N HIS A 394 -7.04 12.42 19.11
CA HIS A 394 -6.02 13.42 18.85
C HIS A 394 -6.63 14.83 18.70
N TYR A 395 -7.72 14.95 17.95
CA TYR A 395 -8.39 16.23 17.76
C TYR A 395 -9.04 16.77 19.05
N LEU A 396 -9.73 15.90 19.79
CA LEU A 396 -10.34 16.28 21.08
C LEU A 396 -9.28 16.65 22.12
N PHE A 397 -8.15 15.94 22.13
CA PHE A 397 -7.01 16.29 22.97
C PHE A 397 -6.51 17.70 22.66
N ASN A 398 -6.21 18.01 21.39
CA ASN A 398 -5.71 19.33 20.98
C ASN A 398 -6.69 20.46 21.28
N ILE A 399 -8.01 20.23 21.12
CA ILE A 399 -9.04 21.19 21.52
C ILE A 399 -8.97 21.44 23.03
N ARG A 400 -9.05 20.38 23.84
CA ARG A 400 -9.09 20.50 25.31
C ARG A 400 -7.82 21.12 25.85
N ASP A 401 -6.68 20.76 25.27
CA ASP A 401 -5.37 21.30 25.60
C ASP A 401 -5.25 22.78 25.23
N GLY A 402 -5.71 23.17 24.04
CA GLY A 402 -5.80 24.58 23.63
C GLY A 402 -6.61 25.45 24.60
N PHE A 403 -7.70 24.89 25.16
CA PHE A 403 -8.54 25.56 26.17
C PHE A 403 -7.99 25.50 27.60
N GLY A 404 -6.83 24.90 27.85
CA GLY A 404 -6.23 24.82 29.20
C GLY A 404 -6.92 23.82 30.13
N SER A 405 -7.47 22.75 29.58
CA SER A 405 -8.06 21.66 30.37
C SER A 405 -7.01 20.96 31.24
N PHE A 406 -5.76 20.86 30.75
CA PHE A 406 -4.70 20.08 31.38
C PHE A 406 -3.74 20.94 32.22
N CYS A 407 -3.16 21.99 31.65
CA CYS A 407 -2.20 22.85 32.35
C CYS A 407 -2.92 23.89 33.21
N LYS A 408 -2.74 23.82 34.53
CA LYS A 408 -3.38 24.74 35.49
C LYS A 408 -2.41 25.86 35.90
N PRO A 409 -2.82 27.13 35.81
CA PRO A 409 -1.96 28.25 36.17
C PRO A 409 -1.72 28.30 37.67
N THR A 410 -0.48 28.61 38.08
CA THR A 410 -0.11 28.76 39.50
C THR A 410 -0.17 30.21 40.01
N GLY A 411 -0.55 31.15 39.14
CA GLY A 411 -0.63 32.58 39.47
C GLY A 411 0.66 33.38 39.22
N LEU A 412 1.66 32.78 38.57
CA LEU A 412 2.89 33.47 38.17
C LEU A 412 2.66 34.50 37.07
N SER A 413 3.50 35.53 37.03
CA SER A 413 3.43 36.62 36.05
C SER A 413 4.79 37.27 35.84
N LEU A 414 4.91 38.23 34.91
CA LEU A 414 6.14 39.03 34.74
C LEU A 414 6.61 39.73 36.02
N LYS A 415 5.69 40.07 36.93
CA LYS A 415 6.02 40.72 38.22
C LYS A 415 6.48 39.73 39.28
N ASN A 416 6.07 38.47 39.16
CA ASN A 416 6.47 37.37 40.04
C ASN A 416 6.81 36.16 39.16
N PRO A 417 8.04 36.14 38.59
CA PRO A 417 8.38 35.14 37.59
C PRO A 417 8.77 33.79 38.19
N GLY A 418 8.80 33.64 39.51
CA GLY A 418 9.05 32.35 40.18
C GLY A 418 10.50 31.87 40.22
N PHE A 419 11.46 32.69 39.78
CA PHE A 419 12.89 32.39 39.90
C PHE A 419 13.42 32.64 41.31
N ASP A 420 14.34 31.80 41.77
CA ASP A 420 15.08 31.99 43.02
C ASP A 420 16.23 33.01 42.83
N ARG A 421 16.96 33.33 43.91
CA ARG A 421 18.13 34.22 43.84
C ARG A 421 19.13 33.71 42.81
N GLY A 422 19.48 34.56 41.83
CA GLY A 422 20.37 34.23 40.72
C GLY A 422 19.67 33.78 39.44
N TRP A 423 18.37 34.04 39.27
CA TRP A 423 17.60 33.72 38.05
C TRP A 423 17.65 32.22 37.69
N LYS A 424 17.65 31.38 38.72
CA LYS A 424 17.67 29.92 38.60
C LYS A 424 16.46 29.34 39.34
N ARG A 425 15.92 28.26 38.82
CA ARG A 425 14.89 27.45 39.47
C ARG A 425 15.23 25.98 39.26
N GLU A 426 15.13 25.17 40.31
CA GLU A 426 15.32 23.73 40.24
C GLU A 426 14.03 23.02 40.67
N VAL A 427 13.56 22.10 39.83
CA VAL A 427 12.32 21.35 40.05
C VAL A 427 12.63 19.87 39.96
N ARG A 428 12.08 19.09 40.89
CA ARG A 428 12.15 17.62 40.88
C ARG A 428 10.81 17.06 40.44
N ILE A 429 10.85 16.18 39.45
CA ILE A 429 9.67 15.58 38.83
C ILE A 429 9.72 14.07 39.06
N ASP A 430 8.69 13.52 39.68
CA ASP A 430 8.53 12.07 39.83
C ASP A 430 7.76 11.47 38.64
N THR A 431 8.47 10.87 37.70
CA THR A 431 7.86 10.28 36.49
C THR A 431 7.19 8.92 36.74
N SER A 432 7.07 8.48 37.99
CA SER A 432 6.41 7.21 38.35
C SER A 432 4.91 7.24 38.01
N PRO A 433 4.33 6.10 37.58
CA PRO A 433 2.90 6.03 37.26
C PRO A 433 2.01 6.52 38.41
N GLY A 434 1.10 7.45 38.11
CA GLY A 434 0.10 7.95 39.06
C GLY A 434 0.55 9.09 39.98
N GLN A 435 1.81 9.53 39.93
CA GLN A 435 2.32 10.62 40.77
C GLN A 435 2.09 12.01 40.17
N ASN A 436 2.14 12.14 38.85
CA ASN A 436 2.00 13.43 38.16
C ASN A 436 0.81 13.47 37.19
N GLY A 437 0.24 14.67 37.03
CA GLY A 437 -0.75 14.95 36.00
C GLY A 437 -0.13 15.05 34.60
N LEU A 438 -0.98 15.21 33.57
CA LEU A 438 -0.57 15.31 32.16
C LEU A 438 0.27 16.56 31.81
N CYS A 439 0.31 17.56 32.69
CA CYS A 439 1.01 18.82 32.48
C CYS A 439 1.48 19.37 33.83
N ILE A 440 2.79 19.52 34.02
CA ILE A 440 3.38 19.85 35.31
C ILE A 440 3.91 21.29 35.28
N PRO A 441 3.44 22.19 36.15
CA PRO A 441 3.99 23.54 36.21
C PRO A 441 5.43 23.51 36.75
N LEU A 442 6.36 24.13 36.02
CA LEU A 442 7.75 24.29 36.46
C LEU A 442 7.93 25.46 37.44
N GLY A 443 6.88 26.22 37.69
CA GLY A 443 6.89 27.33 38.64
C GLY A 443 7.77 28.50 38.18
N VAL A 444 7.91 28.69 36.86
CA VAL A 444 8.58 29.85 36.28
C VAL A 444 7.72 30.50 35.21
N PHE A 445 7.74 31.84 35.14
CA PHE A 445 7.10 32.62 34.07
C PHE A 445 8.18 33.10 33.10
N VAL A 446 8.02 32.75 31.83
CA VAL A 446 8.94 33.12 30.76
C VAL A 446 8.37 34.25 29.91
N LYS A 447 9.27 35.08 29.38
CA LYS A 447 8.95 36.27 28.58
C LYS A 447 9.53 36.15 27.17
N THR A 448 8.75 36.61 26.20
CA THR A 448 9.14 36.75 24.79
C THR A 448 10.35 37.69 24.65
N GLY A 449 11.31 37.31 23.81
CA GLY A 449 12.55 38.08 23.57
C GLY A 449 13.71 37.71 24.48
N ASP A 450 13.43 37.06 25.62
CA ASP A 450 14.46 36.55 26.53
C ASP A 450 14.90 35.13 26.13
N ARG A 451 16.04 34.69 26.67
CA ARG A 451 16.61 33.36 26.44
C ARG A 451 16.77 32.62 27.76
N TYR A 452 16.20 31.42 27.83
CA TYR A 452 16.24 30.59 29.03
C TYR A 452 17.02 29.31 28.74
N ARG A 453 17.94 28.92 29.61
CA ARG A 453 18.65 27.64 29.49
C ARG A 453 17.93 26.60 30.33
N ILE A 454 17.34 25.62 29.69
CA ILE A 454 16.69 24.49 30.36
C ILE A 454 17.66 23.33 30.36
N VAL A 455 17.78 22.67 31.52
CA VAL A 455 18.66 21.52 31.70
C VAL A 455 17.90 20.46 32.47
N VAL A 456 17.73 19.29 31.85
CA VAL A 456 17.13 18.11 32.47
C VAL A 456 18.22 17.09 32.71
N ASN A 457 18.35 16.65 33.96
CA ASN A 457 19.31 15.63 34.38
C ASN A 457 18.55 14.41 34.91
N ARG A 458 18.96 13.23 34.48
CA ARG A 458 18.55 11.98 35.14
C ARG A 458 19.37 11.80 36.41
N LYS A 459 18.73 11.45 37.52
CA LYS A 459 19.44 11.09 38.76
C LYS A 459 20.31 9.84 38.51
N PRO A 460 21.56 9.79 39.01
CA PRO A 460 22.40 8.60 38.87
C PRO A 460 21.75 7.39 39.56
N TYR A 461 21.96 6.21 39.00
CA TYR A 461 21.53 4.93 39.59
C TYR A 461 22.11 4.78 41.00
N ASP A 462 21.26 4.42 41.97
CA ASP A 462 21.66 4.15 43.35
C ASP A 462 21.37 2.67 43.66
N GLU A 463 22.41 1.90 43.97
CA GLU A 463 22.30 0.47 44.28
C GLU A 463 21.42 0.19 45.51
N ASN A 464 21.23 1.18 46.39
CA ASN A 464 20.42 1.05 47.61
C ASN A 464 18.95 1.44 47.42
N ASP A 465 18.56 2.02 46.28
CA ASP A 465 17.17 2.30 45.93
C ASP A 465 16.84 1.80 44.51
N PRO A 466 16.25 0.60 44.38
CA PRO A 466 15.90 0.00 43.09
C PRO A 466 14.95 0.85 42.23
N ARG A 467 14.33 1.89 42.82
CA ARG A 467 13.45 2.87 42.14
C ARG A 467 14.22 3.98 41.43
N VAL A 468 15.53 4.10 41.67
CA VAL A 468 16.40 5.13 41.08
C VAL A 468 17.28 4.47 40.03
N GLY A 469 16.90 4.55 38.76
CA GLY A 469 17.65 3.88 37.70
C GLY A 469 17.36 4.34 36.28
N ARG A 470 18.03 3.68 35.34
CA ARG A 470 17.96 3.94 33.90
C ARG A 470 16.50 4.09 33.48
N TRP A 471 16.20 5.18 32.78
CA TRP A 471 14.85 5.42 32.28
C TRP A 471 14.43 4.24 31.42
N THR A 472 13.18 3.81 31.58
CA THR A 472 12.63 2.73 30.77
C THR A 472 11.42 3.19 30.01
N PHE A 473 11.26 2.66 28.80
CA PHE A 473 10.06 2.80 28.00
C PHE A 473 9.55 1.39 27.68
N TRP A 474 8.35 1.03 28.13
CA TRP A 474 7.82 -0.33 28.01
C TRP A 474 8.76 -1.42 28.54
N GLY A 475 9.41 -1.14 29.68
CA GLY A 475 10.32 -2.08 30.35
C GLY A 475 11.66 -2.31 29.64
N GLU A 476 11.93 -1.61 28.53
CA GLU A 476 13.26 -1.55 27.92
C GLU A 476 13.97 -0.29 28.39
N GLU A 477 15.29 -0.33 28.51
CA GLU A 477 16.09 0.88 28.73
C GLU A 477 15.83 1.90 27.62
N SER A 478 15.77 3.18 28.01
CA SER A 478 15.50 4.29 27.11
C SER A 478 16.40 5.49 27.35
N TYR A 479 16.65 6.24 26.27
CA TYR A 479 17.31 7.55 26.34
C TYR A 479 16.37 8.57 26.99
N MET A 480 16.95 9.61 27.58
CA MET A 480 16.17 10.73 28.12
C MET A 480 15.40 11.47 27.03
N GLY A 481 15.98 11.61 25.84
CA GLY A 481 15.35 12.29 24.71
C GLY A 481 14.57 11.36 23.79
N ALA A 482 13.78 10.44 24.36
CA ALA A 482 12.87 9.50 23.69
C ALA A 482 13.45 8.16 23.20
N GLN A 483 12.56 7.17 23.02
CA GLN A 483 12.86 5.84 22.53
C GLN A 483 12.67 5.70 21.01
N PRO A 484 13.72 5.38 20.25
CA PRO A 484 13.62 4.98 18.85
C PRO A 484 12.81 3.70 18.68
N VAL A 485 11.90 3.68 17.71
CA VAL A 485 11.19 2.44 17.33
C VAL A 485 12.19 1.36 16.89
N SER A 486 13.29 1.78 16.23
CA SER A 486 14.34 0.88 15.77
C SER A 486 15.08 0.16 16.89
N ASN A 487 15.12 0.71 18.11
CA ASN A 487 15.86 0.10 19.23
C ASN A 487 15.04 -0.92 20.02
N LEU A 488 13.78 -1.15 19.62
CA LEU A 488 12.89 -2.09 20.28
C LEU A 488 12.93 -3.47 19.61
N SER A 489 12.55 -4.49 20.37
CA SER A 489 12.29 -5.81 19.79
C SER A 489 11.22 -5.73 18.69
N PRO A 490 11.25 -6.61 17.68
CA PRO A 490 10.32 -6.54 16.54
C PRO A 490 8.84 -6.49 16.93
N ALA A 491 8.45 -7.20 17.99
CA ALA A 491 7.08 -7.19 18.50
C ALA A 491 6.70 -5.83 19.10
N LYS A 492 7.58 -5.22 19.90
CA LYS A 492 7.37 -3.89 20.49
C LYS A 492 7.40 -2.80 19.41
N ALA A 493 8.28 -2.91 18.43
CA ALA A 493 8.34 -2.02 17.28
C ALA A 493 7.04 -2.06 16.44
N ALA A 494 6.51 -3.26 16.19
CA ALA A 494 5.23 -3.43 15.50
C ALA A 494 4.06 -2.83 16.30
N ALA A 495 4.01 -3.08 17.61
CA ALA A 495 2.99 -2.49 18.49
C ALA A 495 3.06 -0.96 18.52
N MET A 496 4.27 -0.39 18.56
CA MET A 496 4.46 1.06 18.44
C MET A 496 4.00 1.63 17.09
N GLY A 497 4.23 0.90 16.00
CA GLY A 497 3.72 1.27 14.69
C GLY A 497 2.19 1.32 14.66
N LEU A 498 1.53 0.33 15.29
CA LEU A 498 0.07 0.30 15.42
C LEU A 498 -0.46 1.46 16.27
N LEU A 499 0.23 1.82 17.36
CA LEU A 499 -0.15 2.92 18.23
C LEU A 499 0.25 4.30 17.69
N PHE A 500 0.98 4.39 16.58
CA PHE A 500 1.46 5.66 16.01
C PHE A 500 0.35 6.72 15.85
N PRO A 501 -0.86 6.39 15.36
CA PRO A 501 -1.94 7.37 15.23
C PRO A 501 -2.45 7.94 16.56
N LEU A 502 -2.13 7.29 17.69
CA LEU A 502 -2.49 7.75 19.04
C LEU A 502 -1.41 8.63 19.67
N ARG A 503 -0.29 8.89 18.99
CA ARG A 503 0.71 9.83 19.49
C ARG A 503 0.13 11.24 19.62
N ARG A 504 0.58 11.95 20.65
CA ARG A 504 0.35 13.39 20.80
C ARG A 504 1.00 14.18 19.67
N THR A 505 2.23 13.82 19.28
CA THR A 505 2.96 14.44 18.18
C THR A 505 3.54 13.39 17.25
N PHE A 506 3.51 13.63 15.93
CA PHE A 506 3.95 12.67 14.90
C PHE A 506 5.40 12.86 14.45
N ASP A 507 6.01 13.97 14.83
CA ASP A 507 7.34 14.41 14.42
C ASP A 507 8.44 13.92 15.37
N ARG A 508 8.15 13.75 16.67
CA ARG A 508 9.09 13.27 17.68
C ARG A 508 8.90 11.79 18.07
N PRO A 509 9.96 11.10 18.55
CA PRO A 509 9.84 9.72 19.03
C PRO A 509 9.06 9.60 20.35
N TRP A 510 8.75 8.36 20.75
CA TRP A 510 7.96 8.11 21.96
C TRP A 510 8.73 8.45 23.24
N GLY A 511 8.09 9.17 24.16
CA GLY A 511 8.71 9.56 25.43
C GLY A 511 9.59 10.81 25.35
N ALA A 512 9.47 11.59 24.27
CA ALA A 512 10.10 12.90 24.18
C ALA A 512 9.56 13.86 25.24
N ILE A 513 10.43 14.70 25.79
CA ILE A 513 10.05 15.75 26.75
C ILE A 513 9.52 16.95 25.96
N ILE A 514 8.31 17.38 26.31
CA ILE A 514 7.62 18.50 25.66
C ILE A 514 7.57 19.64 26.67
N LEU A 515 8.18 20.75 26.33
CA LEU A 515 8.05 22.00 27.08
C LEU A 515 6.86 22.77 26.53
N ARG A 516 6.03 23.32 27.41
CA ARG A 516 4.87 24.11 26.99
C ARG A 516 4.88 25.47 27.66
N ILE A 517 4.51 26.51 26.91
CA ILE A 517 4.43 27.88 27.44
C ILE A 517 2.97 28.34 27.50
N GLY A 518 2.48 28.50 28.73
CA GLY A 518 1.15 28.99 29.05
C GLY A 518 0.12 27.88 29.31
N SER A 519 -0.89 28.22 30.11
CA SER A 519 -1.99 27.32 30.43
C SER A 519 -2.90 27.05 29.23
N THR A 520 -3.06 28.02 28.33
CA THR A 520 -3.88 27.94 27.10
C THR A 520 -3.02 28.09 25.84
N GLY A 521 -3.54 27.66 24.69
CA GLY A 521 -2.82 27.66 23.41
C GLY A 521 -2.09 26.35 23.16
N LEU A 522 -1.19 26.33 22.17
CA LEU A 522 -0.43 25.15 21.75
C LEU A 522 1.04 25.50 21.49
N GLU A 523 1.61 26.43 22.27
CA GLU A 523 3.03 26.72 22.17
C GLU A 523 3.84 25.66 22.90
N GLU A 524 4.48 24.81 22.10
CA GLU A 524 5.31 23.70 22.54
C GLU A 524 6.72 23.82 21.97
N ASP A 525 7.70 23.38 22.75
CA ASP A 525 9.09 23.19 22.38
C ASP A 525 9.55 21.79 22.84
N PHE A 526 10.62 21.24 22.27
CA PHE A 526 11.01 19.84 22.48
C PHE A 526 12.46 19.72 22.89
N LEU A 527 12.71 19.10 24.04
CA LEU A 527 14.06 18.75 24.47
C LEU A 527 14.52 17.48 23.76
N ASP A 528 15.09 17.67 22.57
CA ASP A 528 15.65 16.59 21.77
C ASP A 528 17.03 16.15 22.31
N ARG A 529 17.33 14.86 22.17
CA ARG A 529 18.68 14.33 22.45
C ARG A 529 19.68 14.80 21.40
N SER A 530 20.94 14.82 21.80
CA SER A 530 22.05 14.95 20.86
C SER A 530 22.00 13.85 19.81
N PRO A 531 22.33 14.15 18.53
CA PRO A 531 22.45 13.13 17.51
C PRO A 531 23.53 12.10 17.90
N PRO A 532 23.42 10.84 17.44
CA PRO A 532 24.45 9.84 17.67
C PRO A 532 25.78 10.27 17.03
N PRO A 533 26.90 9.65 17.44
CA PRO A 533 28.18 9.86 16.79
C PRO A 533 28.06 9.68 15.28
N GLN A 534 28.66 10.61 14.54
CA GLN A 534 28.62 10.55 13.08
C GLN A 534 29.41 9.32 12.61
N THR A 535 28.90 8.65 11.58
CA THR A 535 29.49 7.43 11.02
C THR A 535 29.42 7.46 9.49
N ASP A 536 30.41 6.83 8.85
CA ASP A 536 30.47 6.67 7.38
C ASP A 536 29.98 5.28 6.93
N LEU A 537 29.37 4.52 7.84
CA LEU A 537 28.71 3.26 7.52
C LEU A 537 27.57 3.46 6.52
N LEU A 538 27.48 2.58 5.51
CA LEU A 538 26.42 2.61 4.50
C LEU A 538 25.01 2.46 5.10
N VAL A 539 24.89 1.64 6.14
CA VAL A 539 23.69 1.49 6.97
C VAL A 539 24.13 1.56 8.42
N ALA A 540 23.71 2.60 9.13
CA ALA A 540 24.05 2.78 10.52
C ALA A 540 23.31 1.72 11.38
N ASP A 541 24.06 0.86 12.05
CA ASP A 541 23.53 -0.05 13.05
C ASP A 541 23.29 0.71 14.36
N ARG A 542 22.02 1.08 14.59
CA ARG A 542 21.64 1.92 15.72
C ARG A 542 21.56 1.17 17.05
N HIS A 543 21.61 -0.17 17.01
CA HIS A 543 21.70 -0.98 18.22
C HIS A 543 23.10 -0.94 18.86
N ARG A 544 24.13 -0.47 18.13
CA ARG A 544 25.52 -0.40 18.63
C ARG A 544 25.79 0.72 19.63
N TYR A 545 24.89 1.69 19.78
CA TYR A 545 25.10 2.81 20.69
C TYR A 545 24.38 2.54 22.01
N PRO A 546 25.07 2.04 23.07
CA PRO A 546 24.44 1.78 24.34
C PRO A 546 23.86 3.07 24.92
N ILE A 547 22.78 2.93 25.70
CA ILE A 547 22.20 4.06 26.43
C ILE A 547 23.21 4.50 27.49
N PRO A 548 23.62 5.77 27.50
CA PRO A 548 24.64 6.23 28.42
C PRO A 548 24.13 6.17 29.87
N ASP A 549 25.01 5.81 30.81
CA ASP A 549 24.67 5.77 32.25
C ASP A 549 24.37 7.17 32.81
N LYS A 550 24.96 8.22 32.22
CA LYS A 550 24.70 9.62 32.53
C LYS A 550 24.32 10.35 31.25
N GLU A 551 23.14 10.96 31.25
CA GLU A 551 22.64 11.77 30.14
C GLU A 551 22.11 13.09 30.70
N GLN A 552 22.27 14.15 29.93
CA GLN A 552 21.75 15.49 30.23
C GLN A 552 21.15 16.03 28.94
N LEU A 553 19.91 16.49 29.00
CA LEU A 553 19.29 17.25 27.92
C LEU A 553 19.40 18.73 28.27
N ALA A 554 19.83 19.54 27.32
CA ALA A 554 19.91 20.98 27.52
C ALA A 554 19.59 21.74 26.24
N GLU A 555 18.78 22.77 26.36
CA GLU A 555 18.39 23.62 25.24
C GLU A 555 18.24 25.08 25.68
N ILE A 556 18.44 26.00 24.72
CA ILE A 556 18.13 27.41 24.89
C ILE A 556 16.70 27.64 24.40
N LEU A 557 15.76 27.68 25.33
CA LEU A 557 14.37 28.03 25.07
C LEU A 557 14.27 29.51 24.68
N LYS A 558 13.58 29.76 23.56
CA LYS A 558 13.23 31.10 23.06
C LYS A 558 11.70 31.21 22.99
N PRO A 559 11.05 31.73 24.03
CA PRO A 559 9.60 31.88 24.06
C PRO A 559 9.10 32.72 22.89
N LYS A 560 8.05 32.25 22.23
CA LYS A 560 7.29 33.00 21.20
C LYS A 560 6.11 33.73 21.84
N ARG A 561 5.73 33.38 23.07
CA ARG A 561 4.75 34.08 23.90
C ARG A 561 5.19 34.17 25.36
N ASP A 562 4.53 35.05 26.08
CA ASP A 562 4.65 35.18 27.53
C ASP A 562 3.74 34.14 28.22
N GLY A 563 4.27 33.47 29.24
CA GLY A 563 3.49 32.48 29.97
C GLY A 563 4.26 31.71 31.03
N GLU A 564 3.53 31.00 31.88
CA GLU A 564 4.13 30.00 32.77
C GLU A 564 4.66 28.81 31.96
N LEU A 565 5.81 28.27 32.36
CA LEU A 565 6.43 27.12 31.72
C LEU A 565 5.94 25.81 32.36
N TYR A 566 5.61 24.83 31.51
CA TYR A 566 5.19 23.49 31.89
C TYR A 566 6.01 22.43 31.17
N VAL A 567 5.94 21.20 31.67
CA VAL A 567 6.52 19.99 31.06
C VAL A 567 5.53 18.82 31.06
#